data_AF-A0A356DXW6-F1
#
_entry.id   AF-A0A356DXW6-F1
#
_cell.length_a   1.000
_cell.length_b   1.000
_cell.length_c   1.000
_cell.angle_alpha   90.00
_cell.angle_beta   90.00
_cell.angle_gamma   90.00
#
_symmetry.space_group_name_H-M   'P 1'
#
loop_
_entity.id
_entity.type
_entity.pdbx_description
1 polymer ?
#
loop_
_entity_poly.entity_id
_entity_poly.type
_entity_poly.pdbx_seq_one_letter_code
_entity_poly.pdbx_strand_id
1 'polypeptide(L)'
;RKIESEPSKRTRKELDLLMLFDNQINWVHNGDGKRIFIYEPWGDDLSGERAYRRRYDQSIRSNGWRLSIDREALKAFLAKSGFDLIIEIEVTRSNKGDDYSRYDEEKTKESQFDRVLLFRADGTIEAAEGRIGAWTLPGS
;
A
#
# COMPACT_ATOMS: atom_id res chain seq x y z
N ARG A 1 -3.08 12.92 11.42
CA ARG A 1 -2.78 12.38 10.07
C ARG A 1 -4.02 12.37 9.16
N LYS A 2 -4.79 13.48 9.10
CA LYS A 2 -5.98 13.57 8.22
C LYS A 2 -5.61 13.81 6.74
N ILE A 3 -4.45 14.44 6.51
CA ILE A 3 -3.98 14.87 5.18
C ILE A 3 -3.48 13.69 4.33
N GLU A 4 -2.92 12.64 4.95
CA GLU A 4 -2.39 11.46 4.24
C GLU A 4 -3.45 10.47 3.73
N SER A 5 -4.71 10.63 4.14
CA SER A 5 -5.78 9.65 3.88
C SER A 5 -7.01 10.24 3.20
N GLU A 6 -6.99 11.50 2.75
CA GLU A 6 -8.14 12.14 2.10
C GLU A 6 -8.10 11.98 0.57
N PRO A 7 -9.08 11.27 -0.04
CA PRO A 7 -9.15 11.17 -1.49
C PRO A 7 -9.43 12.53 -2.12
N SER A 8 -9.00 12.67 -3.38
CA SER A 8 -9.28 13.87 -4.16
C SER A 8 -10.79 14.19 -4.22
N LYS A 9 -11.14 15.45 -4.49
CA LYS A 9 -12.54 15.85 -4.67
C LYS A 9 -13.25 15.04 -5.76
N ARG A 10 -12.53 14.72 -6.85
CA ARG A 10 -13.03 13.88 -7.94
C ARG A 10 -13.30 12.46 -7.47
N THR A 11 -12.33 11.83 -6.81
CA THR A 11 -12.45 10.47 -6.28
C THR A 11 -13.63 10.35 -5.32
N ARG A 12 -13.79 11.32 -4.41
CA ARG A 12 -14.95 11.36 -3.49
C ARG A 12 -16.28 11.46 -4.21
N LYS A 13 -16.36 12.31 -5.23
CA LYS A 13 -17.61 12.50 -5.99
C LYS A 13 -17.95 11.27 -6.84
N GLU A 14 -16.97 10.68 -7.51
CA GLU A 14 -17.23 9.59 -8.45
C GLU A 14 -17.50 8.25 -7.77
N LEU A 15 -16.89 8.02 -6.61
CA LEU A 15 -17.12 6.85 -5.76
C LEU A 15 -18.18 7.08 -4.68
N ASP A 16 -18.85 8.24 -4.69
CA ASP A 16 -19.87 8.65 -3.71
C ASP A 16 -19.45 8.37 -2.26
N LEU A 17 -18.29 8.91 -1.88
CA LEU A 17 -17.65 8.60 -0.60
C LEU A 17 -18.12 9.51 0.53
N LEU A 18 -18.37 8.90 1.68
CA LEU A 18 -18.59 9.54 2.96
C LEU A 18 -17.46 9.17 3.94
N MET A 19 -16.97 10.18 4.67
CA MET A 19 -15.96 9.98 5.70
C MET A 19 -16.63 9.54 7.00
N LEU A 20 -16.23 8.37 7.51
CA LEU A 20 -16.62 7.90 8.84
C LEU A 20 -15.38 7.79 9.74
N PHE A 21 -15.57 8.10 11.02
CA PHE A 21 -14.55 7.90 12.03
C PHE A 21 -14.97 6.76 12.96
N ASP A 22 -14.22 5.67 12.95
CA ASP A 22 -14.40 4.49 13.81
C ASP A 22 -13.02 3.97 14.19
N ASN A 23 -12.47 4.47 15.30
CA ASN A 23 -11.07 4.33 15.75
C ASN A 23 -9.98 4.81 14.77
N GLN A 24 -10.32 4.93 13.49
CA GLN A 24 -9.52 5.43 12.37
C GLN A 24 -10.44 6.05 11.31
N ILE A 25 -9.85 6.78 10.36
CA ILE A 25 -10.58 7.34 9.22
C ILE A 25 -10.92 6.21 8.23
N ASN A 26 -12.19 6.08 7.90
CA ASN A 26 -12.70 5.17 6.89
C ASN A 26 -13.44 5.96 5.82
N TRP A 27 -13.26 5.61 4.55
CA TRP A 27 -14.08 6.13 3.47
C TRP A 27 -15.03 5.05 3.00
N VAL A 28 -16.31 5.28 3.23
CA VAL A 28 -17.37 4.35 2.87
C VAL A 28 -18.19 4.89 1.72
N HIS A 29 -18.81 4.01 0.95
CA HIS A 29 -19.80 4.40 -0.02
C HIS A 29 -21.08 4.86 0.71
N ASN A 30 -21.63 6.00 0.29
CA ASN A 30 -22.74 6.67 0.97
C ASN A 30 -24.07 5.88 0.90
N GLY A 31 -24.24 5.01 -0.11
CA GLY A 31 -25.48 4.24 -0.28
C GLY A 31 -25.61 2.99 0.59
N ASP A 32 -24.55 2.18 0.68
CA ASP A 32 -24.56 0.86 1.33
C ASP A 32 -23.61 0.77 2.53
N GLY A 33 -22.86 1.83 2.82
CA GLY A 33 -21.88 1.86 3.90
C GLY A 33 -20.66 0.96 3.67
N LYS A 34 -20.48 0.40 2.46
CA LYS A 34 -19.35 -0.46 2.13
C LYS A 34 -18.05 0.32 2.26
N ARG A 35 -17.07 -0.22 2.97
CA ARG A 35 -15.73 0.38 3.09
C ARG A 35 -15.03 0.35 1.74
N ILE A 36 -14.72 1.53 1.21
CA ILE A 36 -14.03 1.70 -0.07
C ILE A 36 -12.55 1.94 0.14
N PHE A 37 -12.16 2.84 1.04
CA PHE A 37 -10.75 3.01 1.43
C PHE A 37 -10.54 2.79 2.92
N ILE A 38 -9.44 2.11 3.24
CA ILE A 38 -8.96 1.89 4.61
C ILE A 38 -7.50 2.30 4.67
N TYR A 39 -7.16 3.24 5.55
CA TYR A 39 -5.78 3.61 5.84
C TYR A 39 -5.45 3.21 7.28
N GLU A 40 -4.60 2.19 7.42
CA GLU A 40 -4.35 1.55 8.71
C GLU A 40 -2.87 1.26 8.94
N PRO A 41 -2.41 1.20 10.20
CA PRO A 41 -1.11 0.66 10.52
C PRO A 41 -1.07 -0.83 10.16
N TRP A 42 0.04 -1.28 9.58
CA TRP A 42 0.29 -2.67 9.24
C TRP A 42 1.68 -3.08 9.73
N GLY A 43 1.86 -4.34 10.07
CA GLY A 43 3.16 -4.90 10.41
C GLY A 43 3.07 -6.32 10.95
N ASP A 44 4.22 -6.97 11.00
CA ASP A 44 4.35 -8.37 11.42
C ASP A 44 4.41 -8.53 12.96
N ASP A 45 4.26 -7.43 13.72
CA ASP A 45 4.45 -7.43 15.16
C ASP A 45 3.25 -8.06 15.88
N LEU A 46 3.52 -9.11 16.66
CA LEU A 46 2.53 -9.78 17.49
C LEU A 46 2.44 -9.04 18.83
N SER A 47 1.28 -8.48 19.17
CA SER A 47 1.08 -7.82 20.46
C SER A 47 1.25 -8.78 21.66
N GLY A 48 1.67 -8.24 22.81
CA GLY A 48 1.77 -8.96 24.09
C GLY A 48 3.19 -9.43 24.48
N GLU A 49 3.28 -10.37 25.44
CA GLU A 49 4.56 -10.91 25.98
C GLU A 49 5.49 -11.47 24.88
N ARG A 50 4.95 -11.86 23.73
CA ARG A 50 5.70 -12.35 22.57
C ARG A 50 6.57 -11.27 21.91
N ALA A 51 6.15 -10.00 21.97
CA ALA A 51 6.93 -8.86 21.48
C ALA A 51 8.18 -8.61 22.35
N TYR A 52 8.10 -8.85 23.67
CA TYR A 52 9.22 -8.65 24.60
C TYR A 52 10.30 -9.73 24.42
N ARG A 53 9.92 -11.01 24.29
CA ARG A 53 10.88 -12.11 24.03
C ARG A 53 11.64 -11.98 22.72
N ARG A 54 11.03 -11.37 21.68
CA ARG A 54 11.66 -11.18 20.37
C ARG A 54 12.50 -9.91 20.24
N ARG A 55 12.59 -9.03 21.26
CA ARG A 55 13.48 -7.83 21.18
C ARG A 55 14.96 -8.19 20.97
N TYR A 56 15.33 -9.43 21.28
CA TYR A 56 16.67 -9.99 21.08
C TYR A 56 16.74 -11.02 19.94
N ASP A 57 15.64 -11.22 19.20
CA ASP A 57 15.58 -12.09 18.03
C ASP A 57 15.93 -11.28 16.78
N GLN A 58 16.90 -11.76 16.00
CA GLN A 58 17.36 -11.16 14.74
C GLN A 58 16.35 -11.34 13.59
N SER A 59 15.10 -11.69 13.88
CA SER A 59 14.07 -11.84 12.85
C SER A 59 13.78 -10.51 12.16
N ILE A 60 13.72 -10.56 10.83
CA ILE A 60 13.33 -9.42 9.99
C ILE A 60 11.93 -8.98 10.41
N ARG A 61 11.76 -7.68 10.69
CA ARG A 61 10.47 -7.08 11.04
C ARG A 61 10.03 -6.11 9.96
N SER A 62 8.77 -6.20 9.57
CA SER A 62 8.13 -5.21 8.68
C SER A 62 7.05 -4.47 9.45
N ASN A 63 6.99 -3.15 9.28
CA ASN A 63 5.86 -2.34 9.71
C ASN A 63 5.71 -1.13 8.79
N GLY A 64 4.54 -0.50 8.82
CA GLY A 64 4.26 0.67 8.02
C GLY A 64 2.79 1.06 8.05
N TRP A 65 2.38 1.80 7.02
CA TRP A 65 1.01 2.22 6.78
C TRP A 65 0.53 1.61 5.47
N ARG A 66 -0.70 1.11 5.47
CA ARG A 66 -1.32 0.49 4.30
C ARG A 66 -2.59 1.23 3.92
N LEU A 67 -2.67 1.67 2.67
CA LEU A 67 -3.91 2.09 2.04
C LEU A 67 -4.49 0.92 1.25
N SER A 68 -5.66 0.45 1.64
CA SER A 68 -6.43 -0.57 0.90
C SER A 68 -7.60 0.08 0.19
N ILE A 69 -7.93 -0.42 -1.00
CA ILE A 69 -9.12 -0.02 -1.76
C ILE A 69 -9.97 -1.23 -2.13
N ASP A 70 -11.29 -1.09 -2.09
CA ASP A 70 -12.19 -2.09 -2.67
C ASP A 70 -11.95 -2.24 -4.18
N ARG A 71 -11.69 -3.48 -4.61
CA ARG A 71 -11.27 -3.78 -5.97
C ARG A 71 -12.34 -3.43 -7.01
N GLU A 72 -13.61 -3.75 -6.73
CA GLU A 72 -14.70 -3.51 -7.67
C GLU A 72 -14.98 -2.01 -7.80
N ALA A 73 -14.92 -1.27 -6.69
CA ALA A 73 -14.98 0.19 -6.72
C ALA A 73 -13.83 0.80 -7.53
N LEU A 74 -12.59 0.32 -7.37
CA LEU A 74 -11.44 0.76 -8.17
C LEU A 74 -11.69 0.54 -9.66
N LYS A 75 -12.14 -0.67 -10.04
CA LYS A 75 -12.41 -1.05 -11.43
C LYS A 75 -13.48 -0.16 -12.05
N ALA A 76 -14.60 0.02 -11.35
CA ALA A 76 -15.69 0.87 -11.80
C ALA A 76 -15.24 2.33 -11.97
N PHE A 77 -14.44 2.85 -11.03
CA PHE A 77 -13.89 4.20 -11.11
C PHE A 77 -12.97 4.38 -12.32
N LEU A 78 -12.00 3.48 -12.51
CA LEU A 78 -11.06 3.53 -13.63
C LEU A 78 -11.78 3.45 -14.99
N ALA A 79 -12.72 2.49 -15.13
CA ALA A 79 -13.51 2.33 -16.34
C ALA A 79 -14.38 3.55 -16.64
N LYS A 80 -15.10 4.08 -15.64
CA LYS A 80 -15.96 5.27 -15.78
C LYS A 80 -15.15 6.53 -16.11
N SER A 81 -13.95 6.65 -15.56
CA SER A 81 -13.06 7.78 -15.79
C SER A 81 -12.21 7.67 -17.07
N GLY A 82 -12.19 6.51 -17.73
CA GLY A 82 -11.31 6.24 -18.87
C GLY A 82 -9.83 6.29 -18.50
N PHE A 83 -9.49 5.84 -17.30
CA PHE A 83 -8.13 5.89 -16.75
C PHE A 83 -7.57 4.52 -16.44
N ASP A 84 -6.25 4.43 -16.50
CA ASP A 84 -5.47 3.35 -15.91
C ASP A 84 -4.79 3.86 -14.63
N LEU A 85 -4.39 2.94 -13.74
CA LEU A 85 -3.67 3.25 -12.52
C LEU A 85 -2.18 2.94 -12.69
N ILE A 86 -1.33 3.95 -12.50
CA ILE A 86 0.13 3.79 -12.44
C ILE A 86 0.52 3.60 -10.98
N ILE A 87 1.33 2.59 -10.69
CA ILE A 87 1.90 2.33 -9.38
C ILE A 87 3.42 2.37 -9.50
N GLU A 88 4.05 3.25 -8.73
CA GLU A 88 5.49 3.28 -8.55
C GLU A 88 5.84 2.56 -7.25
N ILE A 89 6.79 1.65 -7.33
CA ILE A 89 7.30 0.86 -6.22
C ILE A 89 8.76 1.25 -6.05
N GLU A 90 9.05 2.03 -5.03
CA GLU A 90 10.41 2.36 -4.59
C GLU A 90 10.75 1.46 -3.40
N VAL A 91 11.84 0.72 -3.50
CA VAL A 91 12.38 -0.03 -2.35
C VAL A 91 13.79 0.49 -2.06
N THR A 92 14.01 0.92 -0.82
CA THR A 92 15.31 1.39 -0.34
C THR A 92 15.85 0.39 0.67
N ARG A 93 17.02 -0.19 0.38
CA ARG A 93 17.73 -1.03 1.34
C ARG A 93 18.88 -0.24 1.94
N SER A 94 18.86 -0.08 3.27
CA SER A 94 19.99 0.47 4.02
C SER A 94 20.49 -0.59 5.01
N ASN A 95 21.79 -0.89 4.96
CA ASN A 95 22.45 -1.59 6.06
C ASN A 95 22.92 -0.53 7.05
N LYS A 96 22.13 -0.23 8.08
CA LYS A 96 22.68 0.42 9.27
C LYS A 96 23.37 -0.67 10.07
N GLY A 97 24.69 -0.75 9.95
CA GLY A 97 25.49 -1.66 10.76
C GLY A 97 25.31 -1.29 12.23
N ASP A 98 24.61 -2.14 12.98
CA ASP A 98 24.60 -2.10 14.44
C ASP A 98 25.85 -2.80 15.02
N ASP A 99 26.96 -2.77 14.28
CA ASP A 99 28.19 -3.41 14.71
C ASP A 99 29.10 -2.39 15.41
N TYR A 100 29.18 -2.54 16.74
CA TYR A 100 30.25 -2.02 17.59
C TYR A 100 31.61 -2.70 17.26
N SER A 101 31.92 -2.85 15.98
CA SER A 101 33.15 -3.43 15.46
C SER A 101 34.01 -2.30 14.91
N ARG A 102 35.02 -1.89 15.67
CA ARG A 102 35.94 -0.79 15.34
C ARG A 102 36.88 -1.09 14.16
N TYR A 103 36.62 -2.16 13.39
CA TYR A 103 37.52 -2.69 12.38
C TYR A 103 36.90 -3.08 11.04
N ASP A 104 35.59 -2.94 10.83
CA ASP A 104 34.99 -3.14 9.50
C ASP A 104 34.34 -1.85 9.00
N GLU A 105 35.13 -1.04 8.29
CA GLU A 105 34.62 -0.01 7.37
C GLU A 105 33.99 -0.69 6.12
N GLU A 106 33.07 -1.64 6.30
CA GLU A 106 32.17 -2.01 5.21
C GLU A 106 31.26 -0.82 4.96
N LYS A 107 31.62 -0.03 3.94
CA LYS A 107 30.85 1.11 3.44
C LYS A 107 29.36 0.74 3.44
N THR A 108 28.57 1.52 4.18
CA THR A 108 27.11 1.51 4.13
C THR A 108 26.67 1.47 2.66
N LYS A 109 26.19 0.30 2.22
CA LYS A 109 25.63 0.12 0.88
C LYS A 109 24.15 0.44 0.96
N GLU A 110 23.77 1.54 0.33
CA GLU A 110 22.38 1.84 0.02
C GLU A 110 22.10 1.36 -1.40
N SER A 111 21.03 0.59 -1.57
CA SER A 111 20.54 0.21 -2.90
C SER A 111 19.09 0.62 -3.03
N GLN A 112 18.78 1.34 -4.11
CA GLN A 112 17.44 1.71 -4.51
C GLN A 112 17.04 0.89 -5.73
N PHE A 113 15.81 0.40 -5.72
CA PHE A 113 15.21 -0.33 -6.83
C PHE A 113 13.81 0.23 -7.04
N ASP A 114 13.57 0.75 -8.24
CA ASP A 114 12.31 1.36 -8.63
C ASP A 114 11.62 0.48 -9.68
N ARG A 115 10.31 0.29 -9.52
CA ARG A 115 9.48 -0.43 -10.49
C ARG A 115 8.19 0.32 -10.74
N VAL A 116 7.86 0.53 -12.00
CA VAL A 116 6.57 1.09 -12.43
C VAL A 116 5.68 -0.03 -12.96
N LEU A 117 4.47 -0.10 -12.43
CA LEU A 117 3.42 -1.02 -12.87
C LEU A 117 2.22 -0.24 -13.40
N LEU A 118 1.59 -0.77 -14.43
CA LEU A 118 0.37 -0.22 -15.02
C LEU A 118 -0.78 -1.19 -14.80
N PHE A 119 -1.77 -0.75 -14.04
CA PHE A 119 -3.00 -1.46 -13.74
C PHE A 119 -4.08 -0.91 -14.67
N ARG A 120 -4.35 -1.66 -15.73
CA ARG A 120 -5.32 -1.29 -16.74
C ARG A 120 -6.75 -1.35 -16.22
N ALA A 121 -7.63 -0.50 -16.75
CA ALA A 121 -9.06 -0.54 -16.45
C ALA A 121 -9.72 -1.89 -16.80
N ASP A 122 -9.17 -2.61 -17.78
CA ASP A 122 -9.62 -3.95 -18.18
C ASP A 122 -9.24 -5.06 -17.18
N GLY A 123 -8.48 -4.74 -16.14
CA GLY A 123 -8.03 -5.68 -15.12
C GLY A 123 -6.65 -6.27 -15.35
N THR A 124 -5.94 -5.94 -16.43
CA THR A 124 -4.59 -6.45 -16.69
C THR A 124 -3.52 -5.64 -15.94
N ILE A 125 -2.37 -6.29 -15.68
CA ILE A 125 -1.19 -5.66 -15.10
C ILE A 125 -0.04 -5.75 -16.10
N GLU A 126 0.54 -4.61 -16.41
CA GLU A 126 1.70 -4.46 -17.28
C GLU A 126 2.90 -3.89 -16.52
N ALA A 127 4.09 -4.29 -16.94
CA ALA A 127 5.37 -3.69 -16.56
C ALA A 127 6.15 -3.36 -17.84
N ALA A 128 7.37 -2.85 -17.70
CA ALA A 128 8.24 -2.55 -18.85
C ALA A 128 8.48 -3.79 -19.75
N GLU A 129 8.44 -4.99 -19.16
CA GLU A 129 8.61 -6.26 -19.86
C GLU A 129 7.34 -6.77 -20.57
N GLY A 130 6.23 -6.04 -20.46
CA GLY A 130 4.93 -6.41 -21.02
C GLY A 130 3.91 -6.86 -19.97
N ARG A 131 2.94 -7.67 -20.37
CA ARG A 131 1.86 -8.15 -19.47
C ARG A 131 2.41 -9.16 -18.46
N ILE A 132 2.33 -8.82 -17.17
CA ILE A 132 2.83 -9.66 -16.07
C ILE A 132 1.73 -10.32 -15.25
N GLY A 133 0.46 -9.93 -15.45
CA GLY A 133 -0.66 -10.52 -14.72
C GLY A 133 -2.00 -9.84 -14.95
N ALA A 134 -2.90 -10.05 -14.00
CA ALA A 134 -4.21 -9.42 -13.93
C ALA A 134 -4.61 -9.23 -12.46
N TRP A 135 -5.21 -8.08 -12.15
CA TRP A 135 -5.72 -7.73 -10.82
C TRP A 135 -7.24 -7.93 -10.71
N THR A 136 -7.96 -8.09 -11.83
CA THR A 136 -9.34 -8.55 -11.89
C THR A 136 -9.50 -9.69 -12.88
N LEU A 137 -10.54 -10.51 -12.73
CA LEU A 137 -10.83 -11.56 -13.70
C LEU A 137 -11.36 -10.92 -15.01
N PRO A 138 -10.99 -11.46 -16.18
CA PRO A 138 -11.59 -11.05 -17.44
C PRO A 138 -13.11 -11.28 -17.38
N GLY A 139 -13.90 -10.22 -17.58
CA GLY A 139 -15.37 -10.32 -17.70
C GLY A 139 -16.19 -10.27 -16.40
N SER A 140 -15.60 -9.86 -15.27
CA SER A 140 -16.37 -9.51 -14.05
C SER A 140 -16.91 -8.09 -14.09
#